data_AF-A0A2N9FNN2-F1
#
_entry.id   AF-A0A2N9FNN2-F1
#
_cell.length_a   1.000
_cell.length_b   1.000
_cell.length_c   1.000
_cell.angle_alpha   90.00
_cell.angle_beta   90.00
_cell.angle_gamma   90.00
#
_symmetry.space_group_name_H-M   'P 1'
#
loop_
_entity.id
_entity.type
_entity.pdbx_description
1 polymer ?
#
loop_
_entity_poly.entity_id
_entity_poly.type
_entity_poly.pdbx_seq_one_letter_code
_entity_poly.pdbx_strand_id
1 'polypeptide(L)'
;MLQADTVFLSPPWGGPDYAKVKTYDIKTMLKPRDGYFLFDTAKEIASRLVMFLPRNVDLNQLAELCLSAHPPWALELTINWPDVLVVRVDGSSTPYYMDIVQLLQRPFML
;
A
#
# COMPACT_ATOMS: atom_id res chain seq x y z
N MET A 1 13.71 14.11 15.94
CA MET A 1 13.05 13.14 15.03
C MET A 1 11.61 13.58 14.84
N LEU A 2 11.09 13.52 13.62
CA LEU A 2 9.67 13.73 13.37
C LEU A 2 8.93 12.45 13.78
N GLN A 3 7.88 12.58 14.59
CA GLN A 3 7.03 11.47 14.99
C GLN A 3 5.57 11.85 14.77
N ALA A 4 4.79 10.92 14.24
CA ALA A 4 3.36 11.05 14.06
C ALA A 4 2.69 9.69 14.29
N ASP A 5 1.39 9.70 14.60
CA ASP A 5 0.62 8.47 14.74
C ASP A 5 0.31 7.82 13.39
N THR A 6 0.22 8.62 12.33
CA THR A 6 -0.16 8.16 11.00
C THR A 6 0.46 9.02 9.91
N VAL A 7 0.95 8.38 8.85
CA VAL A 7 1.33 9.04 7.60
C VAL A 7 0.30 8.71 6.53
N PHE A 8 -0.11 9.71 5.75
CA PHE A 8 -0.91 9.54 4.55
C PHE A 8 -0.07 9.88 3.32
N LEU A 9 0.03 8.95 2.38
CA LEU A 9 0.76 9.11 1.12
C LEU A 9 -0.22 9.10 -0.06
N SER A 10 -0.20 10.17 -0.83
CA SER A 10 -0.88 10.27 -2.13
C SER A 10 0.13 10.75 -3.18
N PRO A 11 1.10 9.90 -3.57
CA PRO A 11 2.09 10.29 -4.56
C PRO A 11 1.40 10.56 -5.92
N PRO A 12 2.05 11.25 -6.87
CA PRO A 12 1.49 11.42 -8.20
C PRO A 12 1.67 10.12 -9.00
N TRP A 13 0.58 9.57 -9.53
CA TRP A 13 0.62 8.26 -10.21
C TRP A 13 0.68 8.34 -11.74
N GLY A 14 0.83 9.53 -12.29
CA GLY A 14 0.82 9.75 -13.74
C GLY A 14 -0.56 10.12 -14.30
N GLY A 15 -1.55 10.42 -13.46
CA GLY A 15 -2.89 10.82 -13.91
C GLY A 15 -3.59 9.72 -14.70
N PRO A 16 -4.56 10.03 -15.59
CA PRO A 16 -5.38 9.03 -16.28
C PRO A 16 -4.61 7.95 -17.06
N ASP A 17 -3.34 8.20 -17.39
CA ASP A 17 -2.49 7.24 -18.09
C ASP A 17 -2.18 5.98 -17.27
N TYR A 18 -2.35 6.00 -15.93
CA TYR A 18 -2.22 4.77 -15.12
C TYR A 18 -3.19 3.66 -15.60
N ALA A 19 -4.33 4.04 -16.17
CA ALA A 19 -5.35 3.09 -16.61
C ALA A 19 -4.97 2.36 -17.92
N LYS A 20 -3.94 2.85 -18.63
CA LYS A 20 -3.45 2.22 -19.87
C LYS A 20 -2.61 0.97 -19.62
N VAL A 21 -2.07 0.81 -18.40
CA VAL A 21 -1.31 -0.39 -18.03
C VAL A 21 -2.21 -1.39 -17.31
N LYS A 22 -1.96 -2.68 -17.52
CA LYS A 22 -2.72 -3.75 -16.87
C LYS A 22 -2.44 -3.82 -15.37
N THR A 23 -1.17 -3.68 -15.00
CA THR A 23 -0.67 -3.74 -13.62
C THR A 23 0.20 -2.53 -13.38
N TYR A 24 -0.11 -1.77 -12.33
CA TYR A 24 0.61 -0.57 -11.94
C TYR A 24 1.74 -0.94 -10.97
N ASP A 25 2.98 -0.77 -11.43
CA ASP A 25 4.20 -1.11 -10.68
C ASP A 25 4.67 0.09 -9.85
N ILE A 26 4.53 0.01 -8.53
CA ILE A 26 4.89 1.10 -7.62
C ILE A 26 6.39 1.38 -7.57
N LYS A 27 7.22 0.43 -8.01
CA LYS A 27 8.68 0.60 -8.06
C LYS A 27 9.11 1.46 -9.24
N THR A 28 8.47 1.28 -10.39
CA THR A 28 8.91 1.92 -11.64
C THR A 28 8.04 3.10 -12.05
N MET A 29 6.74 3.08 -11.73
CA MET A 29 5.75 4.06 -12.22
C MET A 29 5.51 5.23 -11.26
N LEU A 30 5.75 5.06 -9.97
CA LEU A 30 5.76 6.20 -9.04
C LEU A 30 6.99 7.07 -9.28
N LYS A 31 6.75 8.36 -9.49
CA LYS A 31 7.78 9.39 -9.68
C LYS A 31 7.43 10.60 -8.81
N PRO A 32 8.40 11.39 -8.35
CA PRO A 32 9.85 11.25 -8.58
C PRO A 32 10.52 10.16 -7.74
N ARG A 33 9.84 9.62 -6.72
CA ARG A 33 10.32 8.55 -5.85
C ARG A 33 9.43 7.34 -5.99
N ASP A 34 10.02 6.16 -5.89
CA ASP A 34 9.30 4.90 -5.95
C ASP A 34 8.56 4.58 -4.64
N GLY A 35 7.62 3.64 -4.70
CA GLY A 35 6.79 3.25 -3.58
C GLY A 35 7.55 2.61 -2.43
N TYR A 36 8.69 1.97 -2.69
CA TYR A 36 9.52 1.35 -1.64
C TYR A 36 10.22 2.42 -0.82
N PHE A 37 10.84 3.40 -1.49
CA PHE A 37 11.43 4.56 -0.83
C PHE A 37 10.41 5.31 0.03
N LEU A 38 9.21 5.54 -0.51
CA LEU A 38 8.14 6.22 0.21
C LEU A 38 7.67 5.44 1.43
N PHE A 39 7.54 4.11 1.30
CA PHE A 39 7.16 3.22 2.40
C PHE A 39 8.23 3.20 3.50
N ASP A 40 9.50 3.04 3.14
CA ASP A 40 10.62 3.04 4.09
C ASP A 40 10.71 4.36 4.85
N THR A 41 10.56 5.49 4.16
CA THR A 41 10.54 6.81 4.80
C THR A 41 9.36 6.97 5.75
N ALA A 42 8.17 6.49 5.38
CA ALA A 42 6.98 6.62 6.22
C ALA A 42 7.04 5.72 7.47
N LYS A 43 7.63 4.52 7.36
CA LYS A 43 7.85 3.60 8.49
C LYS A 43 8.68 4.22 9.60
N GLU A 44 9.62 5.09 9.27
CA GLU A 44 10.46 5.79 10.25
C GLU A 44 9.69 6.88 11.02
N ILE A 45 8.56 7.35 10.50
CA ILE A 45 7.82 8.50 11.02
C ILE A 45 6.61 8.07 11.86
N ALA A 46 5.90 7.01 11.44
CA ALA A 46 4.65 6.57 12.07
C ALA A 46 4.51 5.06 12.10
N SER A 47 3.73 4.55 13.07
CA SER A 47 3.36 3.13 13.16
C SER A 47 2.17 2.75 12.27
N ARG A 48 1.55 3.73 11.60
CA ARG A 48 0.45 3.54 10.68
C ARG A 48 0.70 4.31 9.39
N LEU A 49 0.55 3.63 8.27
CA LEU A 49 0.66 4.23 6.95
C LEU A 49 -0.63 4.01 6.17
N VAL A 50 -1.10 5.05 5.49
CA VAL A 50 -2.18 4.98 4.52
C VAL A 50 -1.64 5.40 3.15
N MET A 51 -1.69 4.53 2.15
CA MET A 51 -1.34 4.86 0.76
C MET A 51 -2.60 4.90 -0.10
N PHE A 52 -2.83 6.04 -0.74
CA PHE A 52 -3.76 6.18 -1.84
C PHE A 52 -2.99 5.71 -3.09
N LEU A 53 -3.52 4.76 -3.88
CA LEU A 53 -2.87 4.18 -5.07
C LEU A 53 -3.87 3.84 -6.18
N PRO A 54 -3.43 3.67 -7.45
CA PRO A 54 -4.29 3.22 -8.53
C PRO A 54 -4.91 1.84 -8.26
N ARG A 55 -6.16 1.62 -8.66
CA ARG A 55 -6.86 0.32 -8.49
C ARG A 55 -6.18 -0.89 -9.11
N ASN A 56 -5.34 -0.67 -10.13
CA ASN A 56 -4.62 -1.71 -10.85
C ASN A 56 -3.20 -1.94 -10.30
N VAL A 57 -2.89 -1.45 -9.10
CA VAL A 57 -1.59 -1.66 -8.44
C VAL A 57 -1.28 -3.13 -8.21
N ASP A 58 0.00 -3.49 -8.35
CA ASP A 58 0.49 -4.82 -8.02
C ASP A 58 0.38 -5.06 -6.51
N LEU A 59 -0.62 -5.86 -6.12
CA LEU A 59 -0.86 -6.21 -4.72
C LEU A 59 0.28 -7.02 -4.11
N ASN A 60 1.07 -7.74 -4.92
CA ASN A 60 2.23 -8.48 -4.42
C ASN A 60 3.31 -7.52 -3.92
N GLN A 61 3.53 -6.41 -4.62
CA GLN A 61 4.47 -5.38 -4.17
C GLN A 61 4.05 -4.77 -2.83
N LEU A 62 2.75 -4.57 -2.61
CA LEU A 62 2.23 -4.07 -1.32
C LEU A 62 2.39 -5.11 -0.20
N ALA A 63 2.13 -6.39 -0.49
CA ALA A 63 2.36 -7.46 0.46
C ALA A 63 3.84 -7.60 0.82
N GLU A 64 4.74 -7.53 -0.15
CA GLU A 64 6.19 -7.54 0.05
C GLU A 64 6.65 -6.40 0.97
N LEU A 65 6.16 -5.17 0.76
CA LEU A 65 6.46 -4.03 1.63
C LEU A 65 6.05 -4.32 3.07
N CYS A 66 4.83 -4.81 3.29
CA CYS A 66 4.31 -5.12 4.62
C CYS A 66 5.12 -6.24 5.31
N LEU A 67 5.49 -7.29 4.57
CA LEU A 67 6.31 -8.39 5.06
C LEU A 67 7.77 -7.99 5.32
N SER A 68 8.28 -6.96 4.64
CA SER A 68 9.65 -6.46 4.84
C SER A 68 9.84 -5.70 6.17
N ALA A 69 8.76 -5.22 6.78
CA ALA A 69 8.81 -4.56 8.08
C ALA A 69 9.12 -5.55 9.21
N HIS A 70 9.69 -5.05 10.31
CA HIS A 70 9.97 -5.87 11.50
C HIS A 70 9.41 -5.20 12.77
N PRO A 71 8.39 -5.80 13.42
CA PRO A 71 7.62 -6.96 12.97
C PRO A 71 6.88 -6.69 11.64
N PRO A 72 6.45 -7.73 10.89
CA PRO A 72 5.66 -7.54 9.67
C PRO A 72 4.42 -6.72 9.95
N TRP A 73 4.12 -5.78 9.06
CA TRP A 73 2.92 -4.96 9.21
C TRP A 73 1.71 -5.64 8.57
N ALA A 74 0.51 -5.42 9.12
CA ALA A 74 -0.74 -5.91 8.53
C ALA A 74 -1.14 -5.06 7.32
N LEU A 75 -1.69 -5.67 6.27
CA LEU A 75 -2.15 -4.97 5.05
C LEU A 75 -3.67 -5.05 4.96
N GLU A 76 -4.34 -3.89 5.01
CA GLU A 76 -5.77 -3.75 4.75
C GLU A 76 -6.00 -3.00 3.43
N LEU A 77 -6.90 -3.54 2.61
CA LEU A 77 -7.23 -3.01 1.29
C LEU A 77 -8.67 -2.51 1.26
N THR A 78 -8.87 -1.25 0.88
CA THR A 78 -10.19 -0.67 0.62
C THR A 78 -10.25 -0.15 -0.82
N ILE A 79 -11.20 -0.66 -1.61
CA ILE A 79 -11.40 -0.23 -3.00
C ILE A 79 -12.48 0.85 -3.04
N ASN A 80 -12.11 2.04 -3.51
CA ASN A 80 -13.01 3.15 -3.72
C ASN A 80 -13.28 3.34 -5.22
N TRP A 81 -14.56 3.37 -5.59
CA TRP A 81 -14.98 3.71 -6.95
C TRP A 81 -14.63 5.16 -7.30
N PRO A 82 -14.20 5.48 -8.54
CA PRO A 82 -14.03 4.57 -9.69
C PRO A 82 -12.65 3.88 -9.81
N ASP A 83 -11.63 4.33 -9.08
CA ASP A 83 -10.25 4.12 -9.53
C ASP A 83 -9.17 3.95 -8.46
N VAL A 84 -9.53 3.89 -7.18
CA VAL A 84 -8.54 4.05 -6.11
C VAL A 84 -8.53 2.91 -5.11
N LEU A 85 -7.34 2.43 -4.78
CA LEU A 85 -7.04 1.57 -3.65
C LEU A 85 -6.49 2.40 -2.49
N VAL A 86 -7.10 2.24 -1.30
CA VAL A 86 -6.54 2.72 -0.04
C VAL A 86 -5.91 1.53 0.67
N VAL A 87 -4.64 1.68 0.99
CA VAL A 87 -3.83 0.67 1.67
C VAL A 87 -3.55 1.16 3.07
N ARG A 88 -4.07 0.49 4.09
CA ARG A 88 -3.69 0.76 5.48
C ARG A 88 -2.70 -0.29 5.93
N VAL A 89 -1.63 0.18 6.59
CA VAL A 89 -0.58 -0.65 7.12
C VAL A 89 -0.37 -0.33 8.59
N ASP A 90 -0.39 -1.34 9.46
CA ASP A 90 -0.31 -1.18 10.92
C ASP A 90 0.82 -2.03 11.51
N GLY A 91 1.75 -1.38 12.21
CA GLY A 91 2.88 -2.01 12.89
C GLY A 91 2.62 -2.41 14.33
N SER A 92 1.38 -2.29 14.83
CA SER A 92 1.02 -2.74 16.17
C SER A 92 1.15 -4.26 16.29
N SER A 93 1.72 -4.70 17.41
CA SER A 93 2.13 -6.07 17.74
C SER A 93 0.99 -7.09 17.87
N THR A 94 -0.21 -6.80 17.34
CA THR A 94 -1.32 -7.76 17.32
C THR A 94 -1.13 -8.79 16.21
N PRO A 95 -1.07 -10.10 16.54
CA PRO A 95 -0.68 -11.16 15.61
C PRO A 95 -1.87 -11.57 14.73
N TYR A 96 -2.30 -10.71 13.81
CA TYR A 96 -3.18 -11.12 12.73
C TYR A 96 -2.33 -11.41 11.49
N TYR A 97 -1.61 -12.53 11.56
CA TYR A 97 -0.85 -13.12 10.45
C TYR A 97 -1.75 -13.59 9.28
N MET A 98 -3.06 -13.27 9.30
CA MET A 98 -4.09 -13.99 8.54
C MET A 98 -4.82 -13.17 7.46
N ASP A 99 -4.60 -11.86 7.33
CA ASP A 99 -5.41 -11.05 6.40
C ASP A 99 -4.93 -11.04 4.94
N ILE A 100 -3.62 -11.08 4.66
CA ILE A 100 -3.12 -10.98 3.27
C ILE A 100 -3.52 -12.18 2.42
N VAL A 101 -3.39 -13.40 2.96
CA VAL A 101 -3.71 -14.63 2.23
C VAL A 101 -5.23 -14.79 2.05
N GLN A 102 -6.04 -14.38 3.04
CA GLN A 102 -7.51 -14.41 2.91
C GLN A 102 -8.05 -13.34 1.96
N LEU A 103 -7.45 -12.15 1.89
CA LEU A 103 -7.82 -11.11 0.92
C LEU A 103 -7.63 -11.56 -0.53
N LEU A 104 -6.55 -12.31 -0.81
CA LEU A 104 -6.29 -12.86 -2.14
C LEU A 104 -7.17 -14.07 -2.49
N GLN A 105 -7.81 -14.71 -1.50
CA GLN A 105 -8.67 -15.88 -1.67
C GLN A 105 -10.17 -15.56 -1.70
N ARG A 106 -10.58 -14.32 -1.45
CA ARG A 106 -11.99 -13.95 -1.56
C ARG A 106 -12.40 -13.83 -3.03
N PRO A 107 -13.40 -14.60 -3.50
CA PRO A 107 -13.96 -14.38 -4.82
C PRO A 107 -14.54 -12.96 -4.85
N PHE A 108 -14.20 -12.21 -5.90
CA PHE A 108 -14.84 -10.92 -6.20
C PHE A 108 -16.34 -11.16 -6.38
N MET A 109 -17.13 -11.00 -5.31
CA MET A 109 -18.58 -10.85 -5.45
C MET A 109 -18.83 -9.42 -5.92
N LEU A 110 -19.19 -9.32 -7.21
CA LEU A 110 -19.85 -8.18 -7.82
C LEU A 110 -21.22 -7.96 -7.19
#